data_AF-A0A3C0KT21-F1
#
_entry.id   AF-A0A3C0KT21-F1
#
_cell.length_a   1.000
_cell.length_b   1.000
_cell.length_c   1.000
_cell.angle_alpha   90.00
_cell.angle_beta   90.00
_cell.angle_gamma   90.00
#
_symmetry.space_group_name_H-M   'P 1'
#
loop_
_entity.id
_entity.type
_entity.pdbx_description
1 polymer ?
#
loop_
_entity_poly.entity_id
_entity_poly.type
_entity_poly.pdbx_seq_one_letter_code
_entity_poly.pdbx_strand_id
1 'polypeptide(L)'
;REHTDPSLWNNPAFLRTNYFMTAIWGVVFTINAFLAWQRSIQPAMPGWTYETISYSLMVSAMFISIWYPEYLRRRRNSQAAQS
;
A
#
# COMPACT_ATOMS: atom_id res chain seq x y z
N ARG A 1 -19.85 -11.00 -4.65
CA ARG A 1 -18.75 -10.83 -3.68
C ARG A 1 -18.12 -12.19 -3.50
N GLU A 2 -17.00 -12.45 -4.17
CA GLU A 2 -16.25 -13.70 -4.02
C GLU A 2 -15.52 -13.64 -2.68
N HIS A 3 -16.06 -14.35 -1.69
CA HIS A 3 -15.44 -14.48 -0.39
C HIS A 3 -14.23 -15.40 -0.55
N THR A 4 -13.02 -14.85 -0.38
CA THR A 4 -11.78 -15.63 -0.35
C THR A 4 -11.94 -16.80 0.60
N ASP A 5 -11.76 -18.02 0.09
CA ASP A 5 -11.92 -19.27 0.83
C ASP A 5 -11.20 -19.19 2.20
N PRO A 6 -11.90 -19.36 3.34
CA PRO A 6 -11.33 -19.23 4.69
C PRO A 6 -10.09 -20.10 4.92
N SER A 7 -9.98 -21.21 4.18
CA SER A 7 -8.81 -22.09 4.21
C SER A 7 -7.50 -21.39 3.82
N LEU A 8 -7.57 -20.32 3.02
CA LEU A 8 -6.40 -19.53 2.60
C LEU A 8 -5.98 -18.47 3.63
N TRP A 9 -6.82 -18.15 4.63
CA TRP A 9 -6.53 -17.10 5.60
C TRP A 9 -5.39 -17.46 6.55
N ASN A 10 -5.22 -18.76 6.83
CA ASN A 10 -4.10 -19.29 7.63
C ASN A 10 -2.80 -19.39 6.84
N ASN A 11 -2.79 -19.04 5.54
CA ASN A 11 -1.55 -19.03 4.79
C ASN A 11 -0.68 -17.84 5.27
N PRO A 12 0.53 -18.08 5.79
CA PRO A 12 1.40 -17.00 6.27
C PRO A 12 1.75 -15.98 5.18
N ALA A 13 1.69 -16.35 3.89
CA ALA A 13 1.84 -15.42 2.79
C ALA A 13 0.66 -14.44 2.67
N PHE A 14 -0.56 -14.91 2.93
CA PHE A 14 -1.77 -14.08 2.88
C PHE A 14 -1.77 -13.06 4.02
N LEU A 15 -1.42 -13.48 5.23
CA LEU A 15 -1.27 -12.60 6.39
C LEU A 15 -0.18 -11.55 6.19
N ARG A 16 1.02 -11.93 5.72
CA ARG A 16 2.11 -10.99 5.44
C ARG A 16 1.72 -9.92 4.43
N THR A 17 0.99 -10.33 3.38
CA THR A 17 0.48 -9.40 2.36
C THR A 17 -0.48 -8.38 2.97
N ASN A 18 -1.40 -8.85 3.82
CA ASN A 18 -2.41 -7.99 4.45
C ASN A 18 -1.78 -7.01 5.46
N TYR A 19 -0.82 -7.47 6.25
CA TYR A 19 -0.03 -6.62 7.15
C TYR A 19 0.77 -5.56 6.37
N PHE A 20 1.39 -5.95 5.25
CA PHE A 20 2.14 -5.02 4.41
C PHE A 20 1.24 -3.95 3.79
N MET A 21 0.07 -4.33 3.28
CA MET A 21 -0.92 -3.38 2.77
C MET A 21 -1.39 -2.43 3.87
N THR A 22 -1.73 -2.95 5.04
CA THR A 22 -2.17 -2.14 6.19
C THR A 22 -1.07 -1.16 6.61
N ALA A 23 0.20 -1.58 6.63
CA ALA A 23 1.32 -0.73 6.97
C ALA A 23 1.51 0.41 5.95
N ILE A 24 1.44 0.10 4.64
CA ILE A 24 1.52 1.12 3.58
C ILE A 24 0.39 2.14 3.72
N TRP A 25 -0.84 1.67 3.86
CA TRP A 25 -1.99 2.56 4.03
C TRP A 25 -1.85 3.41 5.30
N GLY A 26 -1.37 2.83 6.40
CA GLY A 26 -1.07 3.57 7.63
C GLY A 26 -0.07 4.70 7.39
N VAL A 27 1.04 4.44 6.69
CA VAL A 27 2.04 5.47 6.34
C VAL A 27 1.45 6.55 5.45
N VAL A 28 0.72 6.17 4.41
CA VAL A 28 0.08 7.10 3.46
C VAL A 28 -0.90 8.03 4.19
N PHE A 29 -1.77 7.47 5.04
CA PHE A 29 -2.69 8.28 5.83
C PHE A 29 -1.98 9.16 6.84
N THR A 30 -0.89 8.68 7.46
CA THR A 30 -0.09 9.48 8.39
C THR A 30 0.54 10.69 7.69
N ILE A 31 1.12 10.50 6.51
CA ILE A 31 1.70 11.60 5.71
C ILE A 31 0.60 12.59 5.28
N ASN A 32 -0.55 12.09 4.83
CA ASN A 32 -1.68 12.94 4.43
C ASN A 32 -2.25 13.74 5.62
N ALA A 33 -2.41 13.11 6.78
CA ALA A 33 -2.85 13.79 7.99
C ALA A 33 -1.85 14.88 8.40
N PHE A 34 -0.54 14.59 8.33
CA PHE A 34 0.51 15.57 8.62
C PHE A 34 0.49 16.74 7.64
N LEU A 35 0.32 16.49 6.33
CA LEU A 35 0.19 17.52 5.30
C LEU A 35 -1.04 18.41 5.53
N ALA A 36 -2.18 17.81 5.87
CA ALA A 36 -3.42 18.53 6.16
C ALA A 36 -3.28 19.39 7.42
N TRP A 37 -2.69 18.83 8.49
CA TRP A 37 -2.40 19.55 9.73
C TRP A 37 -1.46 20.74 9.48
N GLN A 38 -0.38 20.52 8.72
CA GLN A 38 0.58 21.58 8.41
C GLN A 38 -0.06 22.69 7.57
N ARG A 39 -0.87 22.34 6.57
CA ARG A 39 -1.64 23.31 5.78
C ARG A 39 -2.54 24.17 6.67
N SER A 40 -3.11 23.61 7.74
CA SER A 40 -4.01 24.31 8.65
C SER A 40 -3.31 25.28 9.59
N ILE A 41 -2.06 25.01 10.00
CA ILE A 41 -1.31 25.88 10.91
C ILE A 41 -0.65 27.02 10.13
N GLN A 42 0.14 26.66 9.11
CA GLN A 42 0.84 27.63 8.30
C GLN A 42 1.06 27.04 6.90
N PRO A 43 0.32 27.53 5.88
CA PRO A 43 0.51 27.07 4.52
C PRO A 43 1.90 27.47 4.03
N ALA A 44 2.84 26.53 4.10
CA ALA A 44 4.22 26.70 3.64
C ALA A 44 4.36 26.50 2.13
N MET A 45 3.34 25.92 1.48
CA MET A 45 3.33 25.59 0.06
C MET A 45 2.02 26.04 -0.62
N PRO A 46 2.00 26.18 -1.95
CA PRO A 46 0.77 26.37 -2.71
C PRO A 46 -0.25 25.25 -2.48
N GLY A 47 -1.55 25.56 -2.47
CA GLY A 47 -2.62 24.58 -2.22
C GLY A 47 -2.57 23.35 -3.14
N TRP A 48 -2.24 23.55 -4.42
CA TRP A 48 -2.11 22.48 -5.41
C TRP A 48 -1.00 21.47 -5.10
N THR A 49 0.06 21.89 -4.38
CA THR A 49 1.17 21.02 -4.00
C THR A 49 0.72 19.98 -2.98
N TYR A 50 -0.10 20.37 -2.00
CA TYR A 50 -0.67 19.44 -1.02
C TYR A 50 -1.56 18.39 -1.69
N GLU A 51 -2.42 18.82 -2.61
CA GLU A 51 -3.31 17.93 -3.37
C GLU A 51 -2.51 16.96 -4.24
N THR A 52 -1.50 17.47 -4.94
CA THR A 52 -0.63 16.63 -5.80
C THR A 52 0.07 15.56 -4.98
N ILE A 53 0.68 15.91 -3.84
CA ILE A 53 1.37 14.94 -2.97
C ILE A 53 0.37 13.90 -2.44
N SER A 54 -0.81 14.34 -1.99
CA SER A 54 -1.84 13.45 -1.47
C SER A 54 -2.32 12.43 -2.51
N TYR A 55 -2.60 12.89 -3.74
CA TYR A 55 -3.00 12.00 -4.83
C TYR A 55 -1.86 11.08 -5.27
N SER A 56 -0.63 11.59 -5.33
CA SER A 56 0.55 10.80 -5.67
C SER A 56 0.76 9.64 -4.70
N LEU A 57 0.61 9.90 -3.39
CA LEU A 57 0.69 8.87 -2.34
C LEU A 57 -0.40 7.81 -2.49
N MET A 58 -1.64 8.22 -2.77
CA MET A 58 -2.75 7.29 -2.98
C MET A 58 -2.53 6.40 -4.20
N VAL A 59 -2.14 6.99 -5.33
CA VAL A 59 -1.83 6.24 -6.57
C VAL A 59 -0.65 5.29 -6.34
N SER A 60 0.39 5.74 -5.65
CA SER A 60 1.55 4.91 -5.32
C SER A 60 1.15 3.71 -4.46
N ALA A 61 0.29 3.92 -3.45
CA ALA A 61 -0.22 2.85 -2.61
C ALA A 61 -1.01 1.82 -3.42
N MET A 62 -1.91 2.28 -4.29
CA MET A 62 -2.68 1.41 -5.18
C MET A 62 -1.76 0.61 -6.13
N PHE A 63 -0.75 1.26 -6.70
CA PHE A 63 0.19 0.60 -7.60
C PHE A 63 0.97 -0.50 -6.87
N ILE A 64 1.42 -0.24 -5.64
CA ILE A 64 2.09 -1.23 -4.80
C ILE A 64 1.15 -2.39 -4.46
N SER A 65 -0.12 -2.11 -4.13
CA SER A 65 -1.13 -3.13 -3.85
C SER A 65 -1.35 -4.09 -5.03
N ILE A 66 -1.25 -3.60 -6.27
CA ILE A 66 -1.41 -4.41 -7.49
C ILE A 66 -0.12 -5.13 -7.88
N TRP A 67 1.05 -4.48 -7.72
CA TRP A 67 2.34 -5.06 -8.12
C TRP A 67 2.82 -6.17 -7.18
N TYR A 68 2.49 -6.10 -5.90
CA TYR A 68 2.95 -7.05 -4.88
C TYR A 68 2.57 -8.53 -5.13
N PRO A 69 1.32 -8.90 -5.49
CA PRO A 69 0.98 -10.29 -5.79
C PRO A 69 1.76 -10.84 -7.01
N GLU A 70 1.99 -10.01 -8.02
CA GLU A 70 2.81 -10.38 -9.18
C GLU A 70 4.29 -10.62 -8.81
N TYR A 71 4.84 -9.78 -7.92
CA TYR A 71 6.20 -9.99 -7.40
C TYR A 71 6.33 -11.29 -6.60
N LEU A 72 5.36 -11.59 -5.71
CA LEU A 72 5.33 -12.85 -4.97
C LEU A 72 5.20 -14.07 -5.88
N ARG A 73 4.36 -13.97 -6.92
CA ARG A 73 4.17 -15.03 -7.91
C ARG A 73 5.46 -15.30 -8.69
N ARG A 74 6.19 -14.25 -9.08
CA ARG A 74 7.52 -14.37 -9.71
C ARG A 74 8.53 -15.03 -8.77
N ARG A 75 8.61 -14.60 -7.51
CA ARG A 75 9.50 -15.20 -6.49
C ARG A 75 9.22 -16.69 -6.26
N ARG A 76 7.94 -17.09 -6.19
CA ARG A 76 7.56 -18.50 -6.02
C ARG A 76 8.00 -19.35 -7.20
N ASN A 77 7.83 -18.85 -8.43
CA ASN A 77 8.24 -19.55 -9.64
C ASN A 77 9.77 -19.65 -9.76
N SER A 78 10.52 -18.64 -9.29
CA SER A 78 11.98 -18.67 -9.25
C SER A 78 12.53 -19.70 -8.26
N GLN A 79 11.88 -19.88 -7.10
CA GLN A 79 12.26 -20.90 -6.13
C GLN A 79 11.94 -22.32 -6.59
N ALA A 80 10.80 -22.53 -7.26
CA ALA A 80 10.41 -23.82 -7.81
C ALA A 80 11.26 -24.26 -9.02
N ALA A 81 11.92 -23.32 -9.70
CA ALA A 81 12.85 -23.62 -10.80
C ALA A 81 14.28 -23.96 -10.33
N GLN A 82 14.58 -23.78 -9.03
CA GLN A 82 15.89 -24.07 -8.43
C GLN A 82 15.89 -25.35 -7.58
N SER A 83 14.74 -25.98 -7.38
CA SER A 83 14.56 -27.29 -6.71
C SER A 83 14.36 -28.40 -7.73
#